data_AF-A0A976GTW6-F1
#
_entry.id   AF-A0A976GTW6-F1
#
_cell.length_a   1.000
_cell.length_b   1.000
_cell.length_c   1.000
_cell.angle_alpha   90.00
_cell.angle_beta   90.00
_cell.angle_gamma   90.00
#
_symmetry.space_group_name_H-M   'P 1'
#
loop_
_entity.id
_entity.type
_entity.pdbx_description
1 polymer ?
#
loop_
_entity_poly.entity_id
_entity_poly.type
_entity_poly.pdbx_seq_one_letter_code
_entity_poly.pdbx_strand_id
1 'polypeptide(L)'
;MQFNLKINTIKKNIPQITIKIMFLNILEKKEKEAYFALAKRLINADNQIMHQEDVLMRAMQQEMQWDVEKLLHLSDNLSIKELCDVFVEKRTRVCAIMELIGIAFVDGEFVNAEQELIYEIGECMQMDKEEINMYIDWAKRVYGG
;
A
#
# COMPACT_ATOMS: atom_id res chain seq x y z
N MET A 1 3.99 7.33 44.16
CA MET A 1 2.95 6.31 44.39
C MET A 1 1.85 6.53 43.36
N GLN A 2 1.69 5.53 42.49
CA GLN A 2 0.87 5.36 41.29
C GLN A 2 -0.21 6.41 40.90
N PHE A 3 -0.03 7.01 39.71
CA PHE A 3 -1.11 7.62 38.93
C PHE A 3 -1.96 6.51 38.29
N ASN A 4 -3.19 6.35 38.77
CA ASN A 4 -4.22 5.50 38.14
C ASN A 4 -4.94 6.31 37.06
N LEU A 5 -4.47 6.23 35.82
CA LEU A 5 -5.27 6.64 34.66
C LEU A 5 -6.02 5.41 34.16
N LYS A 6 -7.33 5.35 34.46
CA LYS A 6 -8.29 4.45 33.82
C LYS A 6 -8.40 4.83 32.34
N ILE A 7 -7.52 4.31 31.50
CA ILE A 7 -7.64 4.39 30.04
C ILE A 7 -8.51 3.22 29.60
N ASN A 8 -9.82 3.34 29.79
CA ASN A 8 -10.74 2.27 29.44
C ASN A 8 -12.06 2.85 28.92
N THR A 9 -12.00 3.70 27.88
CA THR A 9 -13.24 4.11 27.18
C THR A 9 -13.07 4.73 25.78
N ILE A 10 -12.17 4.26 24.92
CA ILE A 10 -12.35 4.49 23.46
C ILE A 10 -11.88 3.25 22.65
N LYS A 11 -12.52 2.10 22.89
CA LYS A 11 -12.69 1.09 21.84
C LYS A 11 -14.03 1.38 21.15
N LYS A 12 -14.15 2.54 20.51
CA LYS A 12 -15.28 2.80 19.60
C LYS A 12 -14.87 2.21 18.26
N ASN A 13 -15.57 1.16 17.85
CA ASN A 13 -15.65 0.57 16.50
C ASN A 13 -14.96 1.41 15.41
N ILE A 14 -13.64 1.29 15.31
CA ILE A 14 -12.98 1.49 14.04
C ILE A 14 -13.38 0.22 13.28
N PRO A 15 -14.14 0.30 12.17
CA PRO A 15 -14.37 -0.88 11.35
C PRO A 15 -12.98 -1.46 11.08
N GLN A 16 -12.77 -2.72 11.45
CA GLN A 16 -11.57 -3.42 11.04
C GLN A 16 -11.69 -3.54 9.53
N ILE A 17 -11.19 -2.54 8.80
CA ILE A 17 -10.90 -2.68 7.39
C ILE A 17 -9.83 -3.76 7.37
N THR A 18 -10.29 -5.01 7.25
CA THR A 18 -9.43 -6.16 7.12
C THR A 18 -8.96 -6.11 5.69
N ILE A 19 -7.94 -5.29 5.44
CA ILE A 19 -7.22 -5.32 4.17
C ILE A 19 -6.48 -6.63 4.21
N LYS A 20 -7.13 -7.65 3.66
CA LYS A 20 -6.47 -8.93 3.43
C LYS A 20 -5.55 -8.66 2.26
N ILE A 21 -4.33 -8.30 2.58
CA ILE A 21 -3.24 -8.34 1.62
C ILE A 21 -3.19 -9.78 1.12
N MET A 22 -3.33 -9.96 -0.19
CA MET A 22 -3.63 -11.27 -0.76
C MET A 22 -2.38 -11.96 -1.32
N PHE A 23 -1.37 -11.18 -1.70
CA PHE A 23 -0.30 -11.65 -2.57
C PHE A 23 1.11 -11.27 -2.10
N LEU A 24 1.29 -10.54 -0.99
CA LEU A 24 2.65 -10.17 -0.53
C LEU A 24 3.51 -11.38 -0.15
N ASN A 25 2.93 -12.53 0.15
CA ASN A 25 3.68 -13.77 0.32
C ASN A 25 4.42 -14.23 -0.95
N ILE A 26 4.06 -13.72 -2.13
CA ILE A 26 4.71 -14.00 -3.42
C ILE A 26 6.00 -13.19 -3.58
N LEU A 27 6.09 -12.02 -2.94
CA LEU A 27 7.23 -11.11 -3.08
C LEU A 27 8.43 -11.55 -2.24
N GLU A 28 9.62 -11.40 -2.81
CA GLU A 28 10.87 -11.56 -2.08
C GLU A 28 11.12 -10.37 -1.13
N LYS A 29 12.12 -10.51 -0.24
CA LYS A 29 12.42 -9.50 0.77
C LYS A 29 12.61 -8.10 0.16
N LYS A 30 13.44 -7.97 -0.88
CA LYS A 30 13.71 -6.68 -1.53
C LYS A 30 12.47 -6.11 -2.23
N GLU A 31 11.67 -6.97 -2.84
CA GLU A 31 10.42 -6.58 -3.51
C GLU A 31 9.38 -6.08 -2.50
N LYS A 32 9.28 -6.73 -1.33
CA LYS A 32 8.44 -6.25 -0.23
C LYS A 32 8.89 -4.88 0.31
N GLU A 33 10.20 -4.65 0.40
CA GLU A 33 10.77 -3.37 0.84
C GLU A 33 10.43 -2.26 -0.17
N ALA A 34 10.59 -2.56 -1.46
CA ALA A 34 10.25 -1.64 -2.53
C ALA A 34 8.73 -1.37 -2.60
N TYR A 35 7.92 -2.42 -2.49
CA TYR A 35 6.46 -2.31 -2.44
C TYR A 35 6.01 -1.45 -1.27
N PHE A 36 6.56 -1.65 -0.07
CA PHE A 36 6.21 -0.84 1.09
C PHE A 36 6.51 0.64 0.88
N ALA A 37 7.65 0.96 0.25
CA ALA A 37 8.01 2.33 -0.08
C ALA A 37 7.07 2.95 -1.15
N LEU A 38 6.65 2.17 -2.15
CA LEU A 38 5.67 2.60 -3.13
C LEU A 38 4.28 2.82 -2.50
N ALA A 39 3.85 1.91 -1.62
CA ALA A 39 2.59 2.02 -0.90
C ALA A 39 2.57 3.28 0.01
N LYS A 40 3.68 3.56 0.71
CA LYS A 40 3.85 4.79 1.48
C LYS A 40 3.69 6.03 0.59
N ARG A 41 4.23 6.03 -0.63
CA ARG A 41 4.08 7.18 -1.55
C ARG A 41 2.66 7.33 -2.05
N LEU A 42 2.02 6.21 -2.38
CA LEU A 42 0.63 6.18 -2.84
C LEU A 42 -0.31 6.78 -1.80
N ILE A 43 -0.19 6.30 -0.57
CA ILE A 43 -0.92 6.80 0.59
C ILE A 43 -0.72 8.31 0.81
N ASN A 44 0.48 8.84 0.53
CA ASN A 44 0.78 10.26 0.73
C ASN A 44 0.55 11.13 -0.52
N ALA A 45 0.03 10.58 -1.62
CA ALA A 45 0.00 11.26 -2.93
C ALA A 45 -0.94 12.48 -2.95
N ASP A 46 -1.98 12.49 -2.11
CA ASP A 46 -2.97 13.55 -2.04
C ASP A 46 -2.69 14.61 -0.94
N ASN A 47 -1.56 14.47 -0.21
CA ASN A 47 -1.17 15.29 0.94
C ASN A 47 -2.21 15.34 2.10
N GLN A 48 -3.19 14.45 2.14
CA GLN A 48 -4.19 14.40 3.21
C GLN A 48 -4.03 13.14 4.04
N ILE A 49 -3.03 13.13 4.94
CA ILE A 49 -2.82 11.98 5.83
C ILE A 49 -4.06 11.75 6.71
N MET A 50 -4.84 10.73 6.37
CA MET A 50 -5.99 10.29 7.14
C MET A 50 -5.59 9.19 8.14
N HIS A 51 -6.26 9.14 9.29
CA HIS A 51 -5.95 8.20 10.38
C HIS A 51 -6.02 6.71 9.95
N GLN A 52 -6.68 6.41 8.82
CA GLN A 52 -6.84 5.06 8.26
C GLN A 52 -5.55 4.54 7.60
N GLU A 53 -4.70 5.43 7.09
CA GLU A 53 -3.44 5.09 6.41
C GLU A 53 -2.42 4.50 7.38
N ASP A 54 -2.37 5.06 8.59
CA ASP A 54 -1.50 4.61 9.68
C ASP A 54 -1.88 3.20 10.15
N VAL A 55 -3.16 2.84 10.04
CA VAL A 55 -3.68 1.49 10.34
C VAL A 55 -3.29 0.50 9.24
N LEU A 56 -3.41 0.89 7.97
CA LEU A 56 -3.05 0.06 6.82
C LEU A 56 -1.53 -0.23 6.79
N MET A 57 -0.71 0.79 7.01
CA MET A 57 0.75 0.62 7.06
C MET A 57 1.17 -0.35 8.19
N ARG A 58 0.50 -0.29 9.34
CA ARG A 58 0.72 -1.25 10.45
C ARG A 58 0.26 -2.66 10.09
N ALA A 59 -0.85 -2.82 9.38
CA ALA A 59 -1.32 -4.12 8.92
C ALA A 59 -0.33 -4.77 7.96
N MET A 60 0.21 -4.00 7.00
CA MET A 60 1.26 -4.46 6.09
C MET A 60 2.52 -4.89 6.83
N GLN A 61 2.96 -4.10 7.81
CA GLN A 61 4.13 -4.42 8.63
C GLN A 61 3.95 -5.72 9.42
N GLN A 62 2.77 -5.92 10.01
CA GLN A 62 2.44 -7.14 10.73
C GLN A 62 2.44 -8.36 9.82
N GLU A 63 1.85 -8.24 8.64
CA GLU A 63 1.79 -9.35 7.68
C GLU A 63 3.16 -9.72 7.12
N MET A 64 4.03 -8.73 6.89
CA MET A 64 5.42 -8.96 6.49
C MET A 64 6.29 -9.51 7.63
N GLN A 65 5.77 -9.57 8.86
CA GLN A 65 6.52 -9.96 10.08
C GLN A 65 7.80 -9.14 10.27
N TRP A 66 7.72 -7.83 10.00
CA TRP A 66 8.89 -6.96 10.00
C TRP A 66 8.96 -6.00 11.17
N ASP A 67 10.19 -5.60 11.49
CA ASP A 67 10.52 -4.64 12.53
C ASP A 67 10.27 -3.21 12.01
N VAL A 68 9.27 -2.55 12.61
CA VAL A 68 8.70 -1.25 12.20
C VAL A 68 9.76 -0.15 12.14
N GLU A 69 10.74 -0.15 13.04
CA GLU A 69 11.77 0.89 13.10
C GLU A 69 12.73 0.87 11.90
N LYS A 70 12.96 -0.30 11.30
CA LYS A 70 13.89 -0.41 10.16
C LYS A 70 13.28 0.08 8.85
N LEU A 71 11.95 0.09 8.74
CA LEU A 71 11.24 0.40 7.51
C LEU A 71 10.90 1.87 7.35
N LEU A 72 10.86 2.65 8.44
CA LEU A 72 10.43 4.04 8.38
C LEU A 72 11.25 4.90 7.41
N HIS A 73 12.53 4.57 7.25
CA HIS A 73 13.52 5.27 6.43
C HIS A 73 13.96 4.48 5.20
N LEU A 74 13.47 3.25 5.05
CA LEU A 74 13.89 2.39 3.96
C LEU A 74 13.27 2.97 2.69
N SER A 75 14.12 3.50 1.83
CA SER A 75 13.78 3.96 0.48
C SER A 75 13.17 5.37 0.34
N ASP A 76 13.26 6.23 1.36
CA ASP A 76 12.84 7.64 1.23
C ASP A 76 13.65 8.39 0.15
N ASN A 77 14.87 7.92 -0.17
CA ASN A 77 15.76 8.54 -1.14
C ASN A 77 15.74 7.90 -2.55
N LEU A 78 15.00 6.81 -2.76
CA LEU A 78 14.96 6.13 -4.07
C LEU A 78 13.94 6.79 -5.00
N SER A 79 14.17 6.82 -6.29
CA SER A 79 13.15 7.20 -7.28
C SER A 79 12.10 6.09 -7.44
N ILE A 80 10.92 6.42 -8.01
CA ILE A 80 9.89 5.43 -8.36
C ILE A 80 10.48 4.38 -9.30
N LYS A 81 11.27 4.81 -10.29
CA LYS A 81 11.95 3.91 -11.21
C LYS A 81 12.88 2.93 -10.49
N GLU A 82 13.73 3.41 -9.58
CA GLU A 82 14.65 2.53 -8.83
C GLU A 82 13.90 1.52 -7.96
N LEU A 83 12.76 1.89 -7.41
CA LEU A 83 11.87 0.97 -6.70
C LEU A 83 11.24 -0.07 -7.63
N CYS A 84 10.82 0.35 -8.83
CA CYS A 84 10.23 -0.54 -9.82
C CYS A 84 11.24 -1.53 -10.43
N ASP A 85 12.50 -1.11 -10.58
CA ASP A 85 13.59 -1.95 -11.13
C ASP A 85 13.87 -3.20 -10.28
N VAL A 86 13.40 -3.24 -9.01
CA VAL A 86 13.49 -4.42 -8.13
C VAL A 86 12.58 -5.57 -8.61
N PHE A 87 11.48 -5.26 -9.29
CA PHE A 87 10.49 -6.24 -9.74
C PHE A 87 10.83 -6.76 -11.13
N VAL A 88 11.76 -7.72 -11.19
CA VAL A 88 12.28 -8.26 -12.45
C VAL A 88 11.22 -9.12 -13.16
N GLU A 89 10.50 -9.95 -12.41
CA GLU A 89 9.56 -10.93 -12.98
C GLU A 89 8.18 -10.31 -13.23
N LYS A 90 7.55 -10.65 -14.37
CA LYS A 90 6.20 -10.16 -14.68
C LYS A 90 5.21 -10.47 -13.55
N ARG A 91 5.32 -11.65 -12.95
CA ARG A 91 4.45 -12.08 -11.86
C ARG A 91 4.53 -11.15 -10.64
N THR A 92 5.72 -10.70 -10.27
CA THR A 92 5.91 -9.88 -9.07
C THR A 92 5.54 -8.42 -9.33
N ARG A 93 5.72 -7.93 -10.56
CA ARG A 93 5.17 -6.62 -11.01
C ARG A 93 3.64 -6.59 -10.92
N VAL A 94 2.97 -7.60 -11.51
CA VAL A 94 1.49 -7.69 -11.47
C VAL A 94 1.00 -7.77 -10.03
N CYS A 95 1.65 -8.60 -9.21
CA CYS A 95 1.36 -8.69 -7.77
C CYS A 95 1.44 -7.32 -7.08
N ALA A 96 2.55 -6.59 -7.27
CA ALA A 96 2.75 -5.29 -6.64
C ALA A 96 1.69 -4.26 -7.08
N ILE A 97 1.41 -4.17 -8.39
CA ILE A 97 0.41 -3.24 -8.91
C ILE A 97 -1.00 -3.56 -8.41
N MET A 98 -1.41 -4.84 -8.40
CA MET A 98 -2.73 -5.20 -7.91
C MET A 98 -2.92 -4.86 -6.43
N GLU A 99 -1.88 -5.08 -5.62
CA GLU A 99 -1.89 -4.73 -4.19
C GLU A 99 -1.89 -3.20 -3.97
N LEU A 100 -1.11 -2.44 -4.75
CA LEU A 100 -1.12 -0.97 -4.68
C LEU A 100 -2.49 -0.39 -5.07
N ILE A 101 -3.09 -0.90 -6.14
CA ILE A 101 -4.45 -0.51 -6.52
C ILE A 101 -5.44 -0.84 -5.40
N GLY A 102 -5.33 -2.02 -4.78
CA GLY A 102 -6.17 -2.39 -3.64
C GLY A 102 -6.10 -1.39 -2.49
N ILE A 103 -4.90 -0.84 -2.21
CA ILE A 103 -4.71 0.23 -1.22
C ILE A 103 -5.45 1.51 -1.59
N ALA A 104 -5.35 1.96 -2.84
CA ALA A 104 -5.98 3.20 -3.29
C ALA A 104 -7.52 3.13 -3.40
N PHE A 105 -8.13 1.97 -3.11
CA PHE A 105 -9.58 1.82 -3.03
C PHE A 105 -10.09 1.66 -1.58
N VAL A 106 -9.20 1.71 -0.58
CA VAL A 106 -9.53 1.42 0.83
C VAL A 106 -10.50 2.42 1.44
N ASP A 107 -10.36 3.69 1.10
CA ASP A 107 -11.22 4.78 1.57
C ASP A 107 -12.44 5.00 0.65
N GLY A 108 -12.51 4.26 -0.47
CA GLY A 108 -13.59 4.33 -1.45
C GLY A 108 -13.45 5.48 -2.46
N GLU A 109 -12.39 6.30 -2.38
CA GLU A 109 -12.15 7.43 -3.27
C GLU A 109 -10.80 7.28 -3.99
N PHE A 110 -10.82 6.67 -5.18
CA PHE A 110 -9.63 6.63 -6.04
C PHE A 110 -9.40 8.01 -6.66
N VAL A 111 -8.63 8.86 -5.99
CA VAL A 111 -8.43 10.26 -6.39
C VAL A 111 -7.41 10.38 -7.53
N ASN A 112 -7.46 11.51 -8.26
CA ASN A 112 -6.62 11.71 -9.45
C ASN A 112 -5.12 11.55 -9.17
N ALA A 113 -4.63 11.99 -8.01
CA ALA A 113 -3.21 11.90 -7.64
C ALA A 113 -2.72 10.46 -7.47
N GLU A 114 -3.52 9.61 -6.81
CA GLU A 114 -3.21 8.19 -6.67
C GLU A 114 -3.26 7.48 -8.02
N GLN A 115 -4.25 7.82 -8.85
CA GLN A 115 -4.38 7.26 -10.18
C GLN A 115 -3.19 7.60 -11.08
N GLU A 116 -2.73 8.85 -11.05
CA GLU A 116 -1.52 9.28 -11.77
C GLU A 116 -0.29 8.50 -11.30
N LEU A 117 -0.12 8.32 -9.99
CA LEU A 117 1.00 7.56 -9.43
C LEU A 117 0.93 6.07 -9.78
N ILE A 118 -0.25 5.45 -9.79
CA ILE A 118 -0.43 4.06 -10.25
C ILE A 118 -0.03 3.91 -11.72
N TYR A 119 -0.39 4.87 -12.58
CA TYR A 119 0.04 4.83 -13.98
C TYR A 119 1.56 4.99 -14.13
N GLU A 120 2.17 5.91 -13.38
CA GLU A 120 3.63 6.10 -13.40
C GLU A 120 4.37 4.82 -12.95
N ILE A 121 3.92 4.19 -11.87
CA ILE A 121 4.48 2.92 -11.38
C ILE A 121 4.30 1.83 -12.42
N GLY A 122 3.11 1.71 -13.01
CA GLY A 122 2.83 0.70 -14.04
C GLY A 122 3.69 0.88 -15.29
N GLU A 123 3.89 2.12 -15.74
CA GLU A 123 4.80 2.42 -16.86
C GLU A 123 6.25 2.01 -16.53
N CYS A 124 6.74 2.34 -15.33
CA CYS A 124 8.06 1.91 -14.87
C CYS A 124 8.18 0.38 -14.79
N MET A 125 7.09 -0.33 -14.54
CA MET A 125 7.00 -1.79 -14.55
C MET A 125 6.73 -2.39 -15.94
N GLN A 126 6.74 -1.57 -16.99
CA GLN A 126 6.51 -1.96 -18.39
C GLN A 126 5.10 -2.52 -18.64
N MET A 127 4.09 -1.97 -17.95
CA MET A 127 2.67 -2.22 -18.21
C MET A 127 2.09 -1.07 -19.01
N ASP A 128 1.25 -1.39 -19.98
CA ASP A 128 0.48 -0.37 -20.69
C ASP A 128 -0.76 0.06 -19.88
N LYS A 129 -1.37 1.16 -20.33
CA LYS A 129 -2.50 1.77 -19.63
C LYS A 129 -3.72 0.86 -19.64
N GLU A 130 -3.91 0.11 -20.71
CA GLU A 130 -4.99 -0.85 -20.89
C GLU A 130 -4.90 -1.98 -19.86
N GLU A 131 -3.71 -2.57 -19.66
CA GLU A 131 -3.44 -3.59 -18.64
C GLU A 131 -3.70 -3.04 -17.23
N ILE A 132 -3.24 -1.81 -16.92
CA ILE A 132 -3.47 -1.16 -15.62
C ILE A 132 -4.97 -0.94 -15.38
N ASN A 133 -5.70 -0.47 -16.39
CA ASN A 133 -7.15 -0.25 -16.30
C ASN A 133 -7.92 -1.55 -16.00
N MET A 134 -7.47 -2.68 -16.55
CA MET A 134 -8.09 -3.98 -16.22
C MET A 134 -7.97 -4.32 -14.73
N TYR A 135 -6.82 -4.00 -14.10
CA TYR A 135 -6.62 -4.22 -12.67
C TYR A 135 -7.41 -3.22 -11.82
N ILE A 136 -7.51 -1.95 -12.24
CA ILE A 136 -8.36 -0.95 -11.59
C ILE A 136 -9.83 -1.39 -11.61
N ASP A 137 -10.32 -1.85 -12.76
CA ASP A 137 -11.70 -2.31 -12.89
C ASP A 137 -11.97 -3.57 -12.06
N TRP A 138 -10.98 -4.46 -11.93
CA TRP A 138 -11.05 -5.58 -11.00
C TRP A 138 -11.17 -5.10 -9.55
N ALA A 139 -10.31 -4.17 -9.13
CA ALA A 139 -10.32 -3.64 -7.76
C ALA A 139 -11.64 -2.94 -7.43
N LYS A 140 -12.18 -2.14 -8.36
CA LYS A 140 -13.52 -1.53 -8.23
C LYS A 140 -14.61 -2.56 -7.95
N ARG A 141 -14.58 -3.72 -8.61
CA ARG A 141 -15.56 -4.80 -8.37
C ARG A 141 -15.37 -5.50 -7.03
N VAL A 142 -14.14 -5.56 -6.53
CA VAL A 142 -13.80 -6.26 -5.28
C VAL A 142 -14.03 -5.36 -4.06
N TYR A 143 -13.70 -4.08 -4.16
CA TYR A 143 -13.67 -3.12 -3.04
C TYR A 143 -14.77 -2.04 -3.10
N GLY A 144 -15.28 -1.70 -4.29
CA GLY A 144 -16.29 -0.64 -4.48
C GLY A 144 -17.75 -1.10 -4.32
N GLY A 145 -17.98 -2.24 -3.67
CA GLY A 145 -19.31 -2.84 -3.44
C GLY A 145 -19.91 -2.47 -2.09
#